data_AF-A0A845MAF5-F1
#
_entry.id   AF-A0A845MAF5-F1
#
_cell.length_a   1.000
_cell.length_b   1.000
_cell.length_c   1.000
_cell.angle_alpha   90.00
_cell.angle_beta   90.00
_cell.angle_gamma   90.00
#
_symmetry.space_group_name_H-M   'P 1'
#
loop_
_entity.id
_entity.type
_entity.pdbx_description
1 polymer ?
#
loop_
_entity_poly.entity_id
_entity_poly.type
_entity_poly.pdbx_seq_one_letter_code
_entity_poly.pdbx_strand_id
1 'polypeptide(L)'
;MNRKQRRVLYRKTSKLSFQQMVPAVRRVIERYEETGLSEREVQIEQQMLASLEGDAPLFHGGLRGREVGDLLLPGGTTGQNPHGFQDADFRRQSVYVTPVIEDAEKFAEGCAGSLYRVQPKGEVGIDLRCVRTVAILLGSPQMARETREFGSVFRDDFVASYANKAALTCPSATVLEVVE
;
A
#
# COMPACT_ATOMS: atom_id res chain seq x y z
N MET A 1 4.30 -15.32 6.79
CA MET A 1 5.52 -15.41 7.65
C MET A 1 5.23 -16.21 8.93
N ASN A 2 6.09 -17.17 9.31
CA ASN A 2 5.90 -17.99 10.51
C ASN A 2 6.39 -17.29 11.82
N ARG A 3 6.05 -17.87 12.97
CA ARG A 3 6.40 -17.32 14.30
C ARG A 3 7.92 -17.17 14.52
N LYS A 4 8.72 -18.11 14.02
CA LYS A 4 10.20 -18.08 14.16
C LYS A 4 10.80 -16.91 13.39
N GLN A 5 10.34 -16.70 12.15
CA GLN A 5 10.77 -15.58 11.30
C GLN A 5 10.41 -14.22 11.92
N ARG A 6 9.18 -14.07 12.44
CA ARG A 6 8.76 -12.86 13.17
C ARG A 6 9.68 -12.55 14.36
N ARG A 7 10.01 -13.55 15.18
CA ARG A 7 10.92 -13.37 16.32
C ARG A 7 12.31 -12.89 15.88
N VAL A 8 12.85 -13.47 14.81
CA VAL A 8 14.15 -13.03 14.26
C VAL A 8 14.08 -11.59 13.76
N LEU A 9 13.01 -11.23 13.05
CA LEU A 9 12.77 -9.87 12.59
C LEU A 9 12.75 -8.89 13.77
N TYR A 10 11.92 -9.13 14.79
CA TYR A 10 11.81 -8.25 15.95
C TYR A 10 13.13 -8.13 16.73
N ARG A 11 13.92 -9.20 16.81
CA ARG A 11 15.26 -9.12 17.42
C ARG A 11 16.17 -8.17 16.63
N LYS A 12 16.18 -8.29 15.30
CA LYS A 12 16.99 -7.46 14.40
C LYS A 12 16.53 -6.00 14.36
N THR A 13 15.24 -5.73 14.54
CA THR A 13 14.68 -4.38 14.50
C THR A 13 14.47 -3.75 15.88
N SER A 14 14.86 -4.44 16.96
CA SER A 14 14.60 -4.02 18.35
C SER A 14 15.20 -2.66 18.75
N LYS A 15 16.24 -2.20 18.04
CA LYS A 15 16.89 -0.90 18.27
C LYS A 15 16.56 0.15 17.22
N LEU A 16 15.72 -0.19 16.23
CA LEU A 16 15.34 0.74 15.19
C LEU A 16 14.21 1.64 15.68
N SER A 17 14.24 2.90 15.26
CA SER A 17 13.05 3.74 15.34
C SER A 17 11.95 3.17 14.44
N PHE A 18 10.71 3.63 14.67
CA PHE A 18 9.57 3.21 13.88
C PHE A 18 9.77 3.49 12.38
N GLN A 19 10.28 4.68 12.04
CA GLN A 19 10.61 5.08 10.66
C GLN A 19 11.66 4.16 10.01
N GLN A 20 12.64 3.68 10.78
CA GLN A 20 13.67 2.75 10.30
C GLN A 20 13.17 1.30 10.20
N MET A 21 12.17 0.94 11.01
CA MET A 21 11.59 -0.40 11.00
C MET A 21 10.77 -0.66 9.73
N VAL A 22 10.08 0.34 9.19
CA VAL A 22 9.23 0.20 8.00
C VAL A 22 10.00 -0.30 6.77
N PRO A 23 11.13 0.31 6.34
CA PRO A 23 11.93 -0.23 5.24
C PRO A 23 12.49 -1.63 5.52
N ALA A 24 12.85 -1.93 6.78
CA ALA A 24 13.35 -3.26 7.15
C ALA A 24 12.28 -4.34 7.07
N VAL A 25 11.04 -4.00 7.44
CA VAL A 25 9.87 -4.88 7.35
C VAL A 25 9.50 -5.12 5.88
N ARG A 26 9.47 -4.07 5.04
CA ARG A 26 9.17 -4.17 3.61
C ARG A 26 10.05 -5.19 2.89
N ARG A 27 11.38 -5.15 3.12
CA ARG A 27 12.33 -6.14 2.54
C ARG A 27 12.06 -7.60 2.94
N VAL A 28 11.42 -7.84 4.08
CA VAL A 28 11.04 -9.20 4.49
C VAL A 28 9.73 -9.62 3.85
N ILE A 29 8.81 -8.68 3.65
CA ILE A 29 7.52 -8.91 3.01
C ILE A 29 7.69 -9.32 1.55
N GLU A 30 8.65 -8.73 0.83
CA GLU A 30 8.98 -9.01 -0.58
C GLU A 30 9.04 -10.51 -0.93
N ARG A 31 9.42 -11.35 0.03
CA ARG A 31 9.56 -12.80 -0.16
C ARG A 31 8.25 -13.58 -0.10
N TYR A 32 7.13 -12.95 0.26
CA TYR A 32 5.85 -13.60 0.54
C TYR A 32 4.67 -12.85 -0.07
N GLU A 33 4.92 -11.92 -0.99
CA GLU A 33 3.90 -10.96 -1.43
C GLU A 33 2.75 -11.59 -2.20
N GLU A 34 3.06 -12.63 -2.97
CA GLU A 34 2.12 -13.36 -3.81
C GLU A 34 1.15 -14.24 -3.02
N THR A 35 1.48 -14.58 -1.77
CA THR A 35 0.56 -15.37 -0.94
C THR A 35 -0.71 -14.58 -0.64
N GLY A 36 -1.86 -15.24 -0.53
CA GLY A 36 -3.09 -14.59 -0.05
C GLY A 36 -2.94 -14.05 1.38
N LEU A 37 -3.84 -13.14 1.76
CA LEU A 37 -3.92 -12.68 3.15
C LEU A 37 -4.39 -13.82 4.07
N SER A 38 -3.77 -13.92 5.24
CA SER A 38 -4.29 -14.72 6.34
C SER A 38 -5.54 -14.07 6.95
N GLU A 39 -6.38 -14.82 7.67
CA GLU A 39 -7.59 -14.30 8.33
C GLU A 39 -7.33 -13.04 9.17
N ARG A 40 -6.21 -13.03 9.92
CA ARG A 40 -5.80 -11.86 10.70
C ARG A 40 -5.45 -10.67 9.82
N GLU A 41 -4.81 -10.89 8.68
CA GLU A 41 -4.46 -9.82 7.74
C GLU A 41 -5.70 -9.28 7.03
N VAL A 42 -6.67 -10.14 6.70
CA VAL A 42 -7.99 -9.72 6.19
C VAL A 42 -8.70 -8.82 7.20
N GLN A 43 -8.72 -9.18 8.49
CA GLN A 43 -9.31 -8.33 9.52
C GLN A 43 -8.62 -6.96 9.62
N ILE A 44 -7.29 -6.92 9.47
CA ILE A 44 -6.53 -5.67 9.49
C ILE A 44 -6.84 -4.84 8.25
N GLU A 45 -6.91 -5.45 7.06
CA GLU A 45 -7.32 -4.76 5.84
C GLU A 45 -8.70 -4.12 5.99
N GLN A 46 -9.69 -4.85 6.52
CA GLN A 46 -11.02 -4.31 6.76
C GLN A 46 -11.02 -3.14 7.75
N GLN A 47 -10.19 -3.19 8.79
CA GLN A 47 -10.00 -2.06 9.70
C GLN A 47 -9.36 -0.85 9.00
N MET A 48 -8.38 -1.10 8.12
CA MET A 48 -7.76 -0.04 7.33
C MET A 48 -8.76 0.60 6.37
N LEU A 49 -9.52 -0.20 5.61
CA LEU A 49 -10.56 0.27 4.70
C LEU A 49 -11.62 1.11 5.43
N ALA A 50 -12.07 0.67 6.60
CA ALA A 50 -13.02 1.42 7.43
C ALA A 50 -12.46 2.74 7.98
N SER A 51 -11.13 2.90 7.98
CA SER A 51 -10.44 4.11 8.47
C SER A 51 -10.04 5.08 7.35
N LEU A 52 -10.33 4.74 6.08
CA LEU A 52 -10.03 5.62 4.96
C LEU A 52 -10.93 6.86 5.00
N GLU A 53 -10.33 8.02 4.79
CA GLU A 53 -11.04 9.27 4.56
C GLU A 53 -11.69 9.22 3.17
N GLY A 54 -13.00 8.93 3.12
CA GLY A 54 -13.72 8.60 1.88
C GLY A 54 -13.72 9.68 0.79
N ASP A 55 -13.45 10.93 1.14
CA ASP A 55 -13.43 12.08 0.22
C ASP A 55 -12.02 12.50 -0.20
N ALA A 56 -10.97 11.83 0.27
CA ALA A 56 -9.61 12.17 -0.10
C ALA A 56 -9.37 11.92 -1.60
N PRO A 57 -8.79 12.88 -2.34
CA PRO A 57 -8.47 12.67 -3.75
C PRO A 57 -7.44 11.55 -3.88
N LEU A 58 -7.63 10.70 -4.90
CA LEU A 58 -6.73 9.59 -5.20
C LEU A 58 -5.93 9.89 -6.46
N PHE A 59 -4.66 9.50 -6.41
CA PHE A 59 -3.68 9.77 -7.46
C PHE A 59 -3.06 8.49 -7.99
N HIS A 60 -2.74 8.51 -9.28
CA HIS A 60 -2.02 7.46 -9.98
C HIS A 60 -0.82 8.07 -10.71
N GLY A 61 0.38 7.56 -10.46
CA GLY A 61 1.53 7.82 -11.32
C GLY A 61 1.61 6.73 -12.38
N GLY A 62 1.81 7.11 -13.64
CA GLY A 62 1.89 6.12 -14.73
C GLY A 62 2.44 6.71 -16.02
N LEU A 63 2.44 5.92 -17.10
CA LEU A 63 2.90 6.41 -18.42
C LEU A 63 2.17 7.66 -18.86
N ARG A 64 2.86 8.51 -19.62
CA ARG A 64 2.31 9.70 -20.29
C ARG A 64 1.26 9.33 -21.35
N GLY A 65 0.49 10.33 -21.77
CA GLY A 65 -0.41 10.25 -22.92
C GLY A 65 -1.81 9.73 -22.57
N ARG A 66 -2.20 9.79 -21.29
CA ARG A 66 -3.60 9.61 -20.90
C ARG A 66 -4.31 10.95 -20.89
N GLU A 67 -5.59 10.93 -21.24
CA GLU A 67 -6.46 12.09 -21.26
C GLU A 67 -7.55 11.98 -20.19
N VAL A 68 -8.17 13.11 -19.85
CA VAL A 68 -9.33 13.12 -18.95
C VAL A 68 -10.46 12.27 -19.54
N GLY A 69 -11.02 11.39 -18.71
CA GLY A 69 -12.02 10.41 -19.12
C GLY A 69 -11.45 9.04 -19.50
N ASP A 70 -10.13 8.91 -19.70
CA ASP A 70 -9.51 7.63 -20.00
C ASP A 70 -9.72 6.62 -18.87
N LEU A 71 -9.91 5.36 -19.27
CA LEU A 71 -9.94 4.24 -18.35
C LEU A 71 -8.55 3.61 -18.22
N LEU A 72 -7.96 3.74 -17.04
CA LEU A 72 -6.77 3.03 -16.63
C LEU A 72 -7.12 1.57 -16.33
N LEU A 73 -6.37 0.68 -16.98
CA LEU A 73 -6.49 -0.76 -16.82
C LEU A 73 -5.19 -1.35 -16.24
N PRO A 74 -5.25 -2.51 -15.57
CA PRO A 74 -4.05 -3.17 -15.06
C PRO A 74 -3.09 -3.53 -16.19
N GLY A 75 -1.78 -3.49 -15.90
CA GLY A 75 -0.73 -3.81 -16.88
C GLY A 75 -0.75 -5.29 -17.35
N GLY A 76 -1.42 -6.17 -16.62
CA GLY A 76 -1.70 -7.54 -17.02
C GLY A 76 -2.75 -7.63 -18.13
N THR A 77 -3.69 -6.66 -18.19
CA THR A 77 -4.76 -6.61 -19.20
C THR A 77 -4.28 -5.95 -20.50
N THR A 78 -3.53 -4.85 -20.39
CA THR A 78 -3.11 -4.07 -21.58
C THR A 78 -1.90 -4.68 -22.30
N GLY A 79 -1.18 -5.61 -21.66
CA GLY A 79 0.11 -6.12 -22.13
C GLY A 79 1.23 -5.08 -22.11
N GLN A 80 0.89 -3.81 -21.84
CA GLN A 80 1.84 -2.72 -21.63
C GLN A 80 2.18 -2.69 -20.15
N ASN A 81 3.44 -2.98 -19.85
CA ASN A 81 3.99 -2.71 -18.54
C ASN A 81 4.71 -1.35 -18.63
N PRO A 82 4.19 -0.27 -18.01
CA PRO A 82 4.89 1.02 -17.89
C PRO A 82 6.35 0.91 -17.48
N HIS A 83 6.62 -0.18 -16.79
CA HIS A 83 7.75 -0.32 -15.95
C HIS A 83 9.04 -0.70 -16.68
N GLY A 84 9.01 -1.61 -17.66
CA GLY A 84 10.20 -2.46 -17.89
C GLY A 84 10.70 -3.20 -16.63
N PHE A 85 10.13 -2.96 -15.43
CA PHE A 85 10.35 -3.66 -14.19
C PHE A 85 9.67 -5.02 -14.24
N GLN A 86 10.38 -5.98 -13.66
CA GLN A 86 9.95 -7.35 -13.39
C GLN A 86 8.95 -7.37 -12.22
N ASP A 87 7.92 -6.53 -12.27
CA ASP A 87 6.82 -6.61 -11.31
C ASP A 87 6.17 -7.98 -11.45
N ALA A 88 6.03 -8.66 -10.31
CA ALA A 88 5.41 -9.98 -10.26
C ALA A 88 3.99 -9.94 -10.85
N ASP A 89 3.60 -11.01 -11.54
CA ASP A 89 2.35 -11.04 -12.33
C ASP A 89 1.11 -10.71 -11.50
N PHE A 90 1.06 -11.09 -10.23
CA PHE A 90 -0.05 -10.75 -9.33
C PHE A 90 -0.20 -9.24 -9.13
N ARG A 91 0.90 -8.48 -9.08
CA ARG A 91 0.83 -7.01 -8.94
C ARG A 91 0.26 -6.38 -10.19
N ARG A 92 0.48 -6.98 -11.37
CA ARG A 92 0.00 -6.47 -12.65
C ARG A 92 -1.51 -6.66 -12.87
N GLN A 93 -2.20 -7.35 -11.96
CA GLN A 93 -3.65 -7.57 -12.01
C GLN A 93 -4.48 -6.44 -11.40
N SER A 94 -3.86 -5.34 -10.95
CA SER A 94 -4.58 -4.20 -10.37
C SER A 94 -4.00 -2.86 -10.85
N VAL A 95 -4.84 -1.83 -10.82
CA VAL A 95 -4.41 -0.44 -10.86
C VAL A 95 -4.11 0.00 -9.43
N TYR A 96 -2.97 0.65 -9.24
CA TYR A 96 -2.58 1.22 -7.95
C TYR A 96 -2.87 2.71 -7.92
N VAL A 97 -3.47 3.14 -6.82
CA VAL A 97 -3.77 4.54 -6.54
C VAL A 97 -3.36 4.86 -5.10
N THR A 98 -3.18 6.13 -4.76
CA THR A 98 -2.80 6.55 -3.40
C THR A 98 -3.38 7.92 -3.07
N PRO A 99 -3.78 8.17 -1.81
CA PRO A 99 -4.14 9.52 -1.36
C PRO A 99 -2.92 10.44 -1.18
N VAL A 100 -1.71 9.88 -1.18
CA VAL A 100 -0.45 10.63 -1.01
C VAL A 100 0.12 11.01 -2.37
N ILE A 101 -0.06 12.26 -2.77
CA ILE A 101 0.34 12.77 -4.08
C ILE A 101 1.83 12.56 -4.35
N GLU A 102 2.69 12.75 -3.34
CA GLU A 102 4.14 12.63 -3.48
C GLU A 102 4.60 11.20 -3.77
N ASP A 103 3.81 10.19 -3.36
CA ASP A 103 4.11 8.79 -3.65
C ASP A 103 3.72 8.43 -5.10
N ALA A 104 2.62 9.00 -5.61
CA ALA A 104 2.24 8.87 -7.02
C ALA A 104 3.21 9.64 -7.93
N GLU A 105 3.67 10.82 -7.52
CA GLU A 105 4.63 11.64 -8.26
C GLU A 105 5.98 10.92 -8.42
N LYS A 106 6.57 10.44 -7.32
CA LYS A 106 7.83 9.64 -7.37
C LYS A 106 7.71 8.45 -8.29
N PHE A 107 6.54 7.81 -8.32
CA PHE A 107 6.29 6.69 -9.20
C PHE A 107 6.22 7.13 -10.67
N ALA A 108 5.54 8.24 -10.96
CA ALA A 108 5.51 8.83 -12.30
C ALA A 108 6.92 9.21 -12.78
N GLU A 109 7.72 9.88 -11.95
CA GLU A 109 9.13 10.20 -12.24
C GLU A 109 9.94 8.95 -12.61
N GLY A 110 9.80 7.89 -11.81
CA GLY A 110 10.49 6.61 -12.00
C GLY A 110 10.16 5.90 -13.32
N CYS A 111 9.01 6.20 -13.93
CA CYS A 111 8.62 5.66 -15.25
C CYS A 111 8.62 6.71 -16.38
N ALA A 112 9.26 7.88 -16.16
CA ALA A 112 9.21 9.03 -17.08
C ALA A 112 7.76 9.38 -17.51
N GLY A 113 6.86 9.25 -16.55
CA GLY A 113 5.42 9.29 -16.69
C GLY A 113 4.79 10.67 -16.46
N SER A 114 3.53 10.63 -16.07
CA SER A 114 2.70 11.75 -15.62
C SER A 114 1.90 11.34 -14.39
N LEU A 115 1.46 12.35 -13.64
CA LEU A 115 0.60 12.19 -12.49
C LEU A 115 -0.86 12.42 -12.90
N TYR A 116 -1.77 11.60 -12.37
CA TYR A 116 -3.19 11.66 -12.68
C TYR A 116 -4.00 11.66 -11.40
N ARG A 117 -4.99 12.54 -11.28
CA ARG A 117 -6.07 12.37 -10.30
C ARG A 117 -7.09 11.42 -10.88
N VAL A 118 -7.53 10.44 -10.10
CA VAL A 118 -8.32 9.32 -10.63
C VAL A 118 -9.49 8.96 -9.72
N GLN A 119 -10.55 8.41 -10.33
CA GLN A 119 -11.65 7.75 -9.63
C GLN A 119 -11.53 6.23 -9.81
N PRO A 120 -11.29 5.45 -8.75
CA PRO A 120 -11.36 4.00 -8.81
C PRO A 120 -12.72 3.50 -9.31
N LYS A 121 -12.70 2.43 -10.08
CA LYS A 121 -13.87 1.69 -10.56
C LYS A 121 -13.77 0.23 -10.11
N GLY A 122 -14.81 -0.22 -9.40
CA GLY A 122 -14.87 -1.54 -8.77
C GLY A 122 -14.49 -1.50 -7.28
N GLU A 123 -14.30 -2.68 -6.70
CA GLU A 123 -13.91 -2.81 -5.29
C GLU A 123 -12.49 -2.27 -5.07
N VAL A 124 -12.33 -1.47 -4.01
CA VAL A 124 -11.03 -0.92 -3.60
C VAL A 124 -10.47 -1.78 -2.48
N GLY A 125 -9.21 -2.20 -2.63
CA GLY A 125 -8.44 -2.91 -1.61
C GLY A 125 -7.24 -2.12 -1.12
N ILE A 126 -6.60 -2.60 -0.06
CA ILE A 126 -5.31 -2.07 0.39
C ILE A 126 -4.18 -2.90 -0.25
N ASP A 127 -3.11 -2.26 -0.73
CA ASP A 127 -1.94 -3.01 -1.21
C ASP A 127 -1.42 -3.98 -0.13
N LEU A 128 -1.18 -5.23 -0.53
CA LEU A 128 -0.81 -6.31 0.40
C LEU A 128 0.45 -6.00 1.21
N ARG A 129 1.39 -5.21 0.66
CA ARG A 129 2.59 -4.79 1.40
C ARG A 129 2.22 -3.85 2.53
N CYS A 130 1.26 -2.97 2.33
CA CYS A 130 0.75 -2.07 3.36
C CYS A 130 0.08 -2.86 4.49
N VAL A 131 -0.86 -3.77 4.16
CA VAL A 131 -1.55 -4.62 5.15
C VAL A 131 -0.54 -5.43 5.97
N ARG A 132 0.41 -6.10 5.31
CA ARG A 132 1.43 -6.92 5.99
C ARG A 132 2.38 -6.11 6.85
N THR A 133 2.72 -4.90 6.40
CA THR A 133 3.54 -3.98 7.18
C THR A 133 2.82 -3.65 8.49
N VAL A 134 1.55 -3.24 8.41
CA VAL A 134 0.72 -2.98 9.60
C VAL A 134 0.61 -4.23 10.48
N ALA A 135 0.34 -5.40 9.90
CA ALA A 135 0.21 -6.65 10.67
C ALA A 135 1.48 -7.04 11.44
N ILE A 136 2.66 -6.84 10.84
CA ILE A 136 3.95 -7.09 11.51
C ILE A 136 4.20 -6.06 12.60
N LEU A 137 3.93 -4.78 12.34
CA LEU A 137 4.15 -3.71 13.30
C LEU A 137 3.22 -3.82 14.50
N LEU A 138 1.94 -4.12 14.27
CA LEU A 138 0.95 -4.43 15.30
C LEU A 138 1.34 -5.63 16.16
N GLY A 139 2.08 -6.58 15.59
CA GLY A 139 2.60 -7.74 16.30
C GLY A 139 3.94 -7.51 17.01
N SER A 140 4.51 -6.32 16.94
CA SER A 140 5.86 -6.03 17.47
C SER A 140 5.84 -5.80 18.99
N PRO A 141 6.94 -6.12 19.71
CA PRO A 141 7.06 -5.80 21.13
C PRO A 141 6.98 -4.30 21.44
N GLN A 142 7.42 -3.47 20.49
CA GLN A 142 7.35 -2.02 20.60
C GLN A 142 5.88 -1.56 20.63
N MET A 143 5.07 -2.00 19.65
CA MET A 143 3.64 -1.66 19.63
C MET A 143 2.93 -2.19 20.88
N ALA A 144 3.25 -3.41 21.33
CA ALA A 144 2.67 -3.94 22.56
C ALA A 144 3.04 -3.12 23.82
N ARG A 145 4.18 -2.45 23.84
CA ARG A 145 4.55 -1.51 24.91
C ARG A 145 3.73 -0.22 24.79
N GLU A 146 3.68 0.37 23.61
CA GLU A 146 2.97 1.63 23.35
C GLU A 146 1.46 1.48 23.60
N THR A 147 0.82 0.38 23.17
CA THR A 147 -0.61 0.11 23.48
C THR A 147 -0.88 -0.07 24.98
N ARG A 148 0.10 -0.56 25.77
CA ARG A 148 -0.06 -0.64 27.24
C ARG A 148 0.06 0.72 27.91
N GLU A 149 0.87 1.60 27.34
CA GLU A 149 1.13 2.94 27.87
C GLU A 149 0.02 3.93 27.49
N PHE A 150 -0.43 3.89 26.23
CA PHE A 150 -1.37 4.86 25.66
C PHE A 150 -2.77 4.28 25.39
N GLY A 151 -3.01 3.00 25.69
CA GLY A 151 -4.30 2.34 25.50
C GLY A 151 -4.57 1.85 24.07
N SER A 152 -5.78 1.34 23.85
CA SER A 152 -6.19 0.79 22.54
C SER A 152 -6.36 1.85 21.46
N VAL A 153 -6.69 3.10 21.83
CA VAL A 153 -6.86 4.22 20.89
C VAL A 153 -5.59 4.45 20.07
N PHE A 154 -4.41 4.35 20.69
CA PHE A 154 -3.13 4.44 19.98
C PHE A 154 -3.01 3.43 18.84
N ARG A 155 -3.55 2.21 19.04
CA ARG A 155 -3.53 1.17 18.02
C ARG A 155 -4.47 1.50 16.86
N ASP A 156 -5.62 2.07 17.16
CA ASP A 156 -6.62 2.43 16.14
C ASP A 156 -6.12 3.64 15.33
N ASP A 157 -5.59 4.67 15.99
CA ASP A 157 -4.93 5.81 15.36
C ASP A 157 -3.76 5.39 14.47
N PHE A 158 -2.99 4.40 14.92
CA PHE A 158 -1.91 3.82 14.14
C PHE A 158 -2.42 3.20 12.84
N VAL A 159 -3.47 2.39 12.91
CA VAL A 159 -4.08 1.74 11.73
C VAL A 159 -4.64 2.81 10.78
N ALA A 160 -5.36 3.80 11.30
CA ALA A 160 -5.93 4.89 10.52
C ALA A 160 -4.84 5.73 9.83
N SER A 161 -3.78 6.11 10.55
CA SER A 161 -2.66 6.86 9.97
C SER A 161 -1.96 6.07 8.84
N TYR A 162 -1.92 4.75 8.93
CA TYR A 162 -1.34 3.92 7.88
C TYR A 162 -2.28 3.75 6.69
N ALA A 163 -3.57 3.58 6.93
CA ALA A 163 -4.58 3.45 5.89
C ALA A 163 -4.59 4.69 4.98
N ASN A 164 -4.60 5.89 5.57
CA ASN A 164 -4.61 7.16 4.83
C ASN A 164 -3.28 7.52 4.16
N LYS A 165 -2.28 6.64 4.24
CA LYS A 165 -1.00 6.75 3.52
C LYS A 165 -0.69 5.50 2.68
N ALA A 166 -1.64 4.56 2.61
CA ALA A 166 -1.42 3.30 1.92
C ALA A 166 -1.64 3.46 0.42
N ALA A 167 -0.89 2.70 -0.36
CA ALA A 167 -1.30 2.41 -1.72
C ALA A 167 -2.56 1.54 -1.67
N LEU A 168 -3.54 1.92 -2.48
CA LEU A 168 -4.79 1.22 -2.70
C LEU A 168 -4.74 0.49 -4.04
N THR A 169 -5.54 -0.55 -4.18
CA THR A 169 -5.70 -1.30 -5.42
C THR A 169 -7.13 -1.26 -5.88
N CYS A 170 -7.34 -1.24 -7.20
CA CYS A 170 -8.65 -1.38 -7.81
C CYS A 170 -8.56 -2.09 -9.18
N PRO A 171 -9.66 -2.68 -9.68
CA PRO A 171 -9.67 -3.30 -11.00
C PRO A 171 -9.39 -2.33 -12.14
N SER A 172 -9.85 -1.08 -12.03
CA SER A 172 -9.62 -0.02 -13.02
C SER A 172 -9.82 1.35 -12.37
N ALA A 173 -9.40 2.43 -13.03
CA ALA A 173 -9.64 3.79 -12.57
C ALA A 173 -9.88 4.75 -13.74
N THR A 174 -10.71 5.76 -13.57
CA THR A 174 -10.94 6.80 -14.59
C THR A 174 -10.09 8.03 -14.29
N VAL A 175 -9.40 8.56 -15.30
CA VAL A 175 -8.65 9.82 -15.19
C VAL A 175 -9.64 10.97 -15.06
N LEU A 176 -9.53 11.72 -13.97
CA LEU A 176 -10.32 12.93 -13.73
C LEU A 176 -9.53 14.18 -14.11
N GLU A 177 -8.21 14.11 -14.02
CA GLU A 177 -7.30 15.23 -14.23
C GLU A 177 -5.90 14.72 -14.56
N VAL A 178 -5.20 15.41 -15.46
CA VAL A 178 -3.77 15.26 -15.70
C VAL A 178 -3.08 16.36 -14.91
N VAL A 179 -2.26 15.99 -13.93
CA VAL A 179 -1.58 16.95 -13.06
C VAL A 179 -0.25 17.33 -13.71
N GLU A 180 -0.08 18.62 -14.01
CA GLU A 180 1.12 19.19 -14.64
C GLU A 180 2.26 19.44 -13.65
#